data_AF-A0A2B1KZ64-F1
#
_entry.id   AF-A0A2B1KZ64-F1
#
_cell.length_a   1.000
_cell.length_b   1.000
_cell.length_c   1.000
_cell.angle_alpha   90.00
_cell.angle_beta   90.00
_cell.angle_gamma   90.00
#
_symmetry.space_group_name_H-M   'P 1'
#
loop_
_entity.id
_entity.type
_entity.pdbx_description
1 polymer ?
#
loop_
_entity_poly.entity_id
_entity_poly.type
_entity_poly.pdbx_seq_one_letter_code
_entity_poly.pdbx_strand_id
1 'polypeptide(L)'
;MIFLFAVYFVFIMTLLITFLLSKKSYKKSFIKYIPTFILFILAFISSVIFVFNNVMGELMIAVFLGLVAVVNFLLLLALKVVRMIVAKGK
;
A
#
# COMPACT_ATOMS: atom_id res chain seq x y z
N MET A 1 22.11 -2.01 5.23
CA MET A 1 21.88 -0.85 4.33
C MET A 1 21.05 -1.21 3.11
N ILE A 2 21.42 -2.26 2.35
CA ILE A 2 20.70 -2.68 1.13
C ILE A 2 19.22 -3.03 1.39
N PHE A 3 18.93 -3.71 2.50
CA PHE A 3 17.57 -4.06 2.89
C PHE A 3 16.67 -2.83 3.11
N LEU A 4 17.15 -1.86 3.89
CA LEU A 4 16.43 -0.61 4.14
C LEU A 4 16.20 0.17 2.83
N PHE A 5 17.18 0.18 1.95
CA PHE A 5 17.08 0.83 0.63
C PHE A 5 16.01 0.18 -0.25
N ALA A 6 16.00 -1.15 -0.34
CA ALA A 6 14.96 -1.88 -1.07
C ALA A 6 13.56 -1.59 -0.52
N VAL A 7 13.44 -1.53 0.80
CA VAL A 7 12.20 -1.25 1.52
C VAL A 7 11.67 0.17 1.24
N TYR A 8 12.53 1.19 1.27
CA TYR A 8 12.17 2.57 0.90
C TYR A 8 11.82 2.71 -0.59
N PHE A 9 12.56 2.03 -1.45
CA PHE A 9 12.30 2.05 -2.89
C PHE A 9 10.93 1.42 -3.21
N VAL A 10 10.61 0.28 -2.59
CA VAL A 10 9.29 -0.37 -2.71
C VAL A 10 8.18 0.57 -2.22
N PHE A 11 8.37 1.30 -1.11
CA PHE A 11 7.39 2.28 -0.62
C PHE A 11 7.03 3.33 -1.69
N ILE A 12 8.04 4.01 -2.24
CA ILE A 12 7.84 5.07 -3.25
C ILE A 12 7.22 4.49 -4.51
N MET A 13 7.70 3.33 -4.98
CA MET A 13 7.17 2.69 -6.18
C MET A 13 5.71 2.28 -6.01
N THR A 14 5.34 1.76 -4.84
CA THR A 14 3.95 1.32 -4.61
C THR A 14 2.99 2.52 -4.55
N LEU A 15 3.42 3.63 -3.95
CA LEU A 15 2.69 4.91 -3.98
C LEU A 15 2.51 5.43 -5.41
N LEU A 16 3.59 5.44 -6.20
CA LEU A 16 3.57 5.91 -7.58
C LEU A 16 2.62 5.07 -8.45
N ILE A 17 2.70 3.74 -8.34
CA ILE A 17 1.82 2.81 -9.08
C ILE A 17 0.37 3.01 -8.66
N THR A 18 0.09 3.13 -7.36
CA THR A 18 -1.26 3.36 -6.83
C THR A 18 -1.84 4.69 -7.34
N PHE A 19 -1.03 5.73 -7.38
CA PHE A 19 -1.41 7.03 -7.94
C PHE A 19 -1.69 6.97 -9.44
N LEU A 20 -0.81 6.32 -10.22
CA LEU A 20 -0.97 6.16 -11.67
C LEU A 20 -2.20 5.32 -12.02
N LEU A 21 -2.39 4.19 -11.31
CA LEU A 21 -3.56 3.32 -11.45
C LEU A 21 -4.85 4.04 -11.06
N SER A 22 -4.79 4.93 -10.08
CA SER A 22 -5.92 5.77 -9.74
C SER A 22 -6.23 6.73 -10.91
N LYS A 23 -5.23 7.47 -11.43
CA LYS A 23 -5.40 8.50 -12.48
C LYS A 23 -5.98 7.95 -13.79
N LYS A 24 -5.53 6.79 -14.25
CA LYS A 24 -6.20 6.10 -15.36
C LYS A 24 -7.60 5.71 -14.88
N SER A 25 -8.63 6.25 -15.52
CA SER A 25 -10.01 5.83 -15.35
C SER A 25 -10.20 4.41 -15.89
N TYR A 26 -9.54 3.42 -15.27
CA TYR A 26 -9.81 2.03 -15.54
C TYR A 26 -11.30 1.80 -15.23
N LYS A 27 -12.06 1.34 -16.23
CA LYS A 27 -13.48 0.97 -16.10
C LYS A 27 -13.76 0.08 -14.86
N LYS A 28 -12.76 -0.68 -14.40
CA LYS A 28 -12.79 -1.48 -13.18
C LYS A 28 -12.08 -0.75 -12.02
N SER A 29 -12.87 -0.17 -11.12
CA SER A 29 -12.43 0.54 -9.90
C SER A 29 -11.57 -0.31 -8.95
N PHE A 30 -11.57 -1.64 -9.08
CA PHE A 30 -10.86 -2.55 -8.17
C PHE A 30 -9.34 -2.65 -8.41
N ILE A 31 -8.86 -2.39 -9.63
CA ILE A 31 -7.45 -2.61 -10.01
C ILE A 31 -6.50 -1.74 -9.18
N LYS A 32 -6.92 -0.52 -8.82
CA LYS A 32 -6.12 0.43 -8.03
C LYS A 32 -5.86 -0.02 -6.59
N TYR A 33 -6.60 -1.01 -6.06
CA TYR A 33 -6.41 -1.55 -4.71
C TYR A 33 -5.45 -2.75 -4.68
N ILE A 34 -5.12 -3.34 -5.83
CA ILE A 34 -4.24 -4.52 -5.92
C ILE A 34 -2.90 -4.28 -5.21
N PRO A 35 -2.19 -3.15 -5.41
CA PRO A 35 -0.91 -2.92 -4.75
C PRO A 35 -1.05 -2.88 -3.22
N THR A 36 -2.09 -2.22 -2.71
CA THR A 36 -2.41 -2.16 -1.28
C THR A 36 -2.72 -3.54 -0.70
N PHE A 37 -3.48 -4.35 -1.43
CA PHE A 37 -3.85 -5.69 -1.00
C PHE A 37 -2.66 -6.65 -0.96
N ILE A 38 -1.75 -6.57 -1.94
CA ILE A 38 -0.51 -7.35 -1.95
C ILE A 38 0.33 -7.01 -0.72
N LEU A 39 0.54 -5.72 -0.42
CA LEU A 39 1.28 -5.28 0.76
C LEU A 39 0.66 -5.78 2.06
N PHE A 40 -0.67 -5.77 2.15
CA PHE A 40 -1.40 -6.26 3.30
C PHE A 40 -1.20 -7.76 3.51
N ILE A 41 -1.29 -8.58 2.46
CA ILE A 41 -1.02 -10.03 2.54
C ILE A 41 0.42 -10.27 3.00
N LEU A 42 1.38 -9.54 2.44
CA LEU A 42 2.79 -9.69 2.78
C LEU A 42 3.08 -9.31 4.24
N ALA A 43 2.48 -8.23 4.73
CA ALA A 43 2.54 -7.83 6.14
C ALA A 43 1.91 -8.89 7.05
N PHE A 44 0.77 -9.46 6.65
CA PHE A 44 0.08 -10.51 7.40
C PHE A 44 0.92 -11.77 7.50
N ILE A 45 1.50 -12.25 6.39
CA ILE A 45 2.40 -13.42 6.40
C ILE A 45 3.58 -13.16 7.34
N SER A 46 4.24 -12.00 7.21
CA SER A 46 5.37 -11.64 8.09
C SER A 46 4.96 -11.60 9.57
N SER A 47 3.74 -11.13 9.88
CA SER A 47 3.22 -11.13 11.24
C SER A 47 2.96 -12.54 11.76
N VAL A 48 2.45 -13.44 10.92
CA VAL A 48 2.23 -14.85 11.29
C VAL A 48 3.55 -15.53 11.59
N ILE A 49 4.57 -15.34 10.75
CA ILE A 49 5.89 -15.95 10.99
C ILE A 49 6.51 -15.40 12.28
N PHE A 50 6.35 -14.10 12.56
CA PHE A 50 6.79 -13.50 13.83
C PHE A 50 6.13 -14.16 15.05
N VAL A 51 4.82 -14.43 15.00
CA VAL A 51 4.10 -15.08 16.11
C VAL A 51 4.65 -16.48 16.39
N PHE A 52 5.04 -17.23 15.37
CA PHE A 52 5.56 -18.60 15.53
C PHE A 52 7.05 -18.65 15.88
N ASN A 53 7.87 -17.76 15.32
CA ASN A 53 9.33 -17.83 15.41
C ASN A 53 9.95 -16.74 16.30
N ASN A 54 9.17 -15.76 16.78
CA ASN A 54 9.61 -14.61 17.58
C ASN A 54 10.82 -13.84 16.98
N VAL A 55 10.94 -13.84 15.65
CA VAL A 55 12.05 -13.19 14.95
C VAL A 55 11.79 -11.69 14.85
N MET A 56 12.55 -10.89 15.59
CA MET A 56 12.41 -9.41 15.57
C MET A 56 12.51 -8.79 14.16
N GLY A 57 13.27 -9.41 13.25
CA GLY A 57 13.33 -9.00 11.85
C GLY A 57 11.97 -9.03 11.14
N GLU A 58 11.17 -10.04 11.41
CA GLU A 58 9.85 -10.23 10.78
C GLU A 58 8.80 -9.29 11.35
N LEU A 59 8.91 -8.94 12.64
CA LEU A 59 8.09 -7.88 13.24
C LEU A 59 8.36 -6.53 12.58
N MET A 60 9.63 -6.18 12.38
CA MET A 60 10.01 -4.93 11.71
C MET A 60 9.45 -4.87 10.28
N ILE A 61 9.51 -5.99 9.56
CA ILE A 61 8.96 -6.11 8.20
C ILE A 61 7.43 -5.98 8.21
N ALA A 62 6.74 -6.66 9.13
CA ALA A 62 5.29 -6.62 9.25
C ALA A 62 4.79 -5.20 9.57
N VAL A 63 5.42 -4.53 10.53
CA VAL A 63 5.07 -3.14 10.90
C VAL A 63 5.33 -2.20 9.73
N PHE A 64 6.48 -2.31 9.07
CA PHE A 64 6.79 -1.44 7.94
C PHE A 64 5.78 -1.63 6.80
N LEU A 65 5.58 -2.86 6.33
CA LEU A 65 4.65 -3.17 5.24
C LEU A 65 3.21 -2.79 5.60
N GLY A 66 2.82 -2.97 6.86
CA GLY A 66 1.53 -2.53 7.38
C GLY A 66 1.36 -1.01 7.26
N LEU A 67 2.35 -0.23 7.69
CA LEU A 67 2.35 1.23 7.53
C LEU A 67 2.25 1.64 6.05
N VAL A 68 2.99 0.96 5.16
CA VAL A 68 2.91 1.21 3.72
C VAL A 68 1.51 0.95 3.16
N ALA A 69 0.88 -0.15 3.59
CA ALA A 69 -0.47 -0.49 3.16
C ALA A 69 -1.49 0.56 3.63
N VAL A 70 -1.39 1.03 4.87
CA VAL A 70 -2.27 2.08 5.43
C VAL A 70 -2.12 3.38 4.66
N VAL A 71 -0.88 3.84 4.39
CA VAL A 71 -0.63 5.07 3.64
C VAL A 71 -1.18 4.99 2.21
N ASN A 72 -1.00 3.85 1.52
CA ASN A 72 -1.57 3.65 0.19
C ASN A 72 -3.11 3.65 0.20
N PHE A 73 -3.72 3.02 1.21
CA PHE A 73 -5.17 3.02 1.35
C PHE A 73 -5.73 4.44 1.57
N LEU A 74 -5.07 5.22 2.43
CA LEU A 74 -5.42 6.64 2.66
C LEU A 74 -5.29 7.47 1.38
N LEU A 75 -4.24 7.26 0.58
CA LEU A 75 -4.09 7.92 -0.71
C LEU A 75 -5.27 7.61 -1.64
N LEU A 76 -5.69 6.34 -1.71
CA LEU A 76 -6.83 5.94 -2.53
C LEU A 76 -8.14 6.58 -2.06
N LEU A 77 -8.36 6.68 -0.75
CA LEU A 77 -9.50 7.40 -0.16
C LEU A 77 -9.47 8.88 -0.52
N ALA A 78 -8.33 9.56 -0.32
CA ALA A 78 -8.18 10.97 -0.66
C ALA A 78 -8.48 11.24 -2.14
N LEU A 79 -7.91 10.43 -3.04
CA LEU A 79 -8.17 10.54 -4.48
C LEU A 79 -9.65 10.28 -4.84
N LYS A 80 -10.33 9.37 -4.12
CA LYS A 80 -11.77 9.13 -4.31
C LYS A 80 -12.60 10.34 -3.87
N VAL A 81 -12.29 10.92 -2.71
CA VAL A 81 -12.99 12.11 -2.18
C VAL A 81 -12.81 13.31 -3.11
N VAL A 82 -11.58 13.61 -3.52
CA VAL A 82 -11.28 14.70 -4.46
C VAL A 82 -12.07 14.54 -5.76
N ARG A 83 -12.16 13.32 -6.31
CA ARG A 83 -12.97 13.07 -7.52
C ARG A 83 -14.46 13.28 -7.30
N MET A 84 -15.00 12.85 -6.17
CA MET A 84 -16.43 13.06 -5.87
C MET A 84 -16.75 14.55 -5.75
N ILE A 85 -15.86 15.35 -5.14
CA ILE A 85 -16.02 16.79 -5.03
C ILE A 85 -15.95 17.44 -6.43
N VAL A 86 -14.93 17.12 -7.22
CA VAL A 86 -14.77 17.66 -8.59
C VAL A 86 -15.94 17.27 -9.50
N ALA A 87 -16.48 16.06 -9.36
CA ALA A 87 -17.63 15.61 -10.14
C ALA A 87 -18.97 16.24 -9.73
N LYS A 88 -19.11 16.72 -8.48
CA LYS A 88 -20.29 17.45 -7.99
C LYS A 88 -20.27 18.94 -8.33
N GLY A 89 -19.09 19.51 -8.60
CA GLY A 89 -18.93 20.92 -8.96
C GLY A 89 -19.04 21.22 -10.46
N LYS A 90 -19.25 20.19 -11.28
CA LYS A 90 -19.68 20.29 -12.69
C LYS A 90 -21.13 19.87 -12.79
#